data_AF-A0A0D0AKN0-F1
#
_entry.id   AF-A0A0D0AKN0-F1
#
_cell.length_a   1.000
_cell.length_b   1.000
_cell.length_c   1.000
_cell.angle_alpha   90.00
_cell.angle_beta   90.00
_cell.angle_gamma   90.00
#
_symmetry.space_group_name_H-M   'P 1'
#
loop_
_entity.id
_entity.type
_entity.pdbx_description
1 polymer ?
#
loop_
_entity_poly.entity_id
_entity_poly.type
_entity_poly.pdbx_seq_one_letter_code
_entity_poly.pdbx_strand_id
1 'polypeptide(L)'
;MKSSICFPFSDLPVEIALIIFEYAAKPTFSQKEEYNDQNPYADALSLCLVSRLVRSTVLPELMHTVLLPTRRNIEAFASALELQKKYTEDKSHLSFDYTRAVQRLWLAEPGKNPILDDGLKQRITTLLPVILAVPTLAVQPGYLSLIDESVEGLQSLGTDPNVDHGLSPVLGKTLIVTVETYRLYIKPFQYIHQKPVKKSGFLASVSHLTYLTELNPDSDTFRSISEGVESPDIPLGFWMGDIPRNCMNSLKSFSVVYPHFGLPHKVVPFFRPEGVDLHVQRLTVSAPVDMQNPKSFPSVTAPFPITLPGEESAPTEGVSFKVTHDQGHFQRWDFTWEKVWACGLTD
;
A
#
# COMPACT_ATOMS: atom_id res chain seq x y z
N MET A 1 42.05 23.31 5.63
CA MET A 1 41.75 21.94 5.14
C MET A 1 41.28 21.13 6.33
N LYS A 2 39.99 20.75 6.38
CA LYS A 2 39.49 19.83 7.42
C LYS A 2 39.97 18.43 7.05
N SER A 3 40.80 17.82 7.90
CA SER A 3 41.16 16.40 7.75
C SER A 3 39.87 15.58 7.86
N SER A 4 39.47 14.94 6.76
CA SER A 4 38.45 13.89 6.79
C SER A 4 38.97 12.78 7.70
N ILE A 5 38.39 12.65 8.89
CA ILE A 5 38.66 11.52 9.77
C ILE A 5 37.98 10.32 9.12
N CYS A 6 38.76 9.46 8.48
CA CYS A 6 38.24 8.23 7.89
C CYS A 6 38.12 7.18 8.99
N PHE A 7 36.90 6.75 9.29
CA PHE A 7 36.66 5.67 10.24
C PHE A 7 37.11 4.33 9.60
N PRO A 8 37.99 3.55 10.24
CA PRO A 8 38.49 2.31 9.67
C PRO A 8 37.43 1.21 9.78
N PHE A 9 36.60 1.06 8.75
CA PHE A 9 35.52 0.06 8.72
C PHE A 9 36.03 -1.38 8.84
N SER A 10 37.29 -1.62 8.48
CA SER A 10 37.99 -2.92 8.63
C SER A 10 38.15 -3.36 10.08
N ASP A 11 38.12 -2.42 11.01
CA ASP A 11 38.40 -2.68 12.43
C ASP A 11 37.12 -3.01 13.22
N LEU A 12 35.96 -2.96 12.54
CA LEU A 12 34.67 -3.33 13.12
C LEU A 12 34.52 -4.85 13.22
N PRO A 13 33.95 -5.35 14.34
CA PRO A 13 33.40 -6.71 14.37
C PRO A 13 32.40 -6.91 13.22
N VAL A 14 32.39 -8.10 12.64
CA VAL A 14 31.54 -8.43 11.48
C VAL A 14 30.07 -8.19 11.80
N GLU A 15 29.63 -8.50 13.02
CA GLU A 15 28.26 -8.31 13.48
C GLU A 15 27.84 -6.83 13.42
N ILE A 16 28.74 -5.93 13.81
CA ILE A 16 28.48 -4.48 13.78
C ILE A 16 28.44 -3.98 12.33
N ALA A 17 29.36 -4.45 11.48
CA ALA A 17 29.36 -4.12 10.07
C ALA A 17 28.05 -4.56 9.38
N LEU A 18 27.53 -5.76 9.70
CA LEU A 18 26.26 -6.26 9.16
C LEU A 18 25.06 -5.43 9.63
N ILE A 19 25.01 -5.02 10.90
CA ILE A 19 23.96 -4.12 11.40
C ILE A 19 24.01 -2.76 10.69
N ILE A 20 25.20 -2.23 10.44
CA ILE A 20 25.35 -0.97 9.67
C ILE A 20 24.83 -1.15 8.25
N PHE A 21 25.15 -2.26 7.59
CA PHE A 21 24.64 -2.55 6.25
C PHE A 21 23.13 -2.73 6.21
N GLU A 22 22.55 -3.44 7.19
CA GLU A 22 21.10 -3.58 7.32
C GLU A 22 20.43 -2.21 7.50
N TYR A 23 20.97 -1.36 8.37
CA TYR A 23 20.45 0.00 8.57
C TYR A 23 20.57 0.87 7.32
N ALA A 24 21.73 0.84 6.66
CA ALA A 24 21.98 1.60 5.43
C ALA A 24 21.20 1.08 4.22
N ALA A 25 20.76 -0.18 4.26
CA ALA A 25 19.94 -0.79 3.22
C ALA A 25 18.47 -0.42 3.29
N LYS A 26 18.01 0.18 4.40
CA LYS A 26 16.61 0.56 4.54
C LYS A 26 16.30 1.65 3.50
N PRO A 27 15.34 1.40 2.59
CA PRO A 27 15.01 2.38 1.57
C PRO A 27 14.56 3.67 2.23
N THR A 28 15.22 4.77 1.88
CA THR A 28 14.87 6.08 2.42
C THR A 28 13.85 6.71 1.49
N PHE A 29 12.57 6.47 1.77
CA PHE A 29 11.48 7.18 1.13
C PHE A 29 11.45 8.60 1.72
N SER A 30 12.31 9.48 1.19
CA SER A 30 12.43 10.86 1.64
C SER A 30 11.13 11.63 1.41
N GLN A 31 10.72 12.38 2.43
CA GLN A 31 9.63 13.35 2.38
C GLN A 31 10.04 14.68 1.68
N LYS A 32 11.33 14.84 1.35
CA LYS A 32 11.90 16.06 0.75
C LYS A 32 12.14 15.88 -0.75
N GLU A 33 12.34 17.01 -1.46
CA GLU A 33 12.52 17.15 -2.93
C GLU A 33 13.48 16.12 -3.56
N GLU A 34 14.45 15.61 -2.79
CA GLU A 34 15.41 14.56 -3.20
C GLU A 34 14.74 13.25 -3.65
N TYR A 35 13.47 13.00 -3.32
CA TYR A 35 12.74 11.81 -3.79
C TYR A 35 12.66 11.71 -5.31
N ASN A 36 12.55 12.84 -6.02
CA ASN A 36 12.37 12.80 -7.48
C ASN A 36 13.69 12.49 -8.23
N ASP A 37 14.84 12.73 -7.59
CA ASP A 37 16.16 12.59 -8.23
C ASP A 37 16.94 11.35 -7.79
N GLN A 38 16.57 10.70 -6.67
CA GLN A 38 17.28 9.54 -6.14
C GLN A 38 16.38 8.31 -6.02
N ASN A 39 16.84 7.20 -6.60
CA ASN A 39 16.24 5.89 -6.40
C ASN A 39 16.32 5.51 -4.89
N PRO A 40 15.18 5.30 -4.19
CA PRO A 40 15.18 5.02 -2.75
C PRO A 40 15.94 3.75 -2.36
N TYR A 41 16.23 2.90 -3.35
CA TYR A 41 16.95 1.64 -3.19
C TYR A 41 18.44 1.72 -3.58
N ALA A 42 18.97 2.89 -3.95
CA ALA A 42 20.32 3.03 -4.52
C ALA A 42 21.43 2.48 -3.60
N ASP A 43 21.39 2.81 -2.31
CA ASP A 43 22.38 2.35 -1.33
C ASP A 43 22.30 0.84 -1.14
N ALA A 44 21.09 0.30 -0.94
CA ALA A 44 20.86 -1.13 -0.80
C ALA A 44 21.33 -1.92 -2.05
N LEU A 45 21.06 -1.40 -3.24
CA LEU A 45 21.55 -2.01 -4.49
C LEU A 45 23.08 -2.00 -4.56
N SER A 46 23.71 -0.89 -4.17
CA SER A 46 25.18 -0.78 -4.14
C SER A 46 25.80 -1.74 -3.13
N LEU A 47 25.20 -1.86 -1.94
CA LEU A 47 25.64 -2.80 -0.91
C LEU A 47 25.49 -4.26 -1.33
N CYS A 48 24.43 -4.61 -2.09
CA CYS A 48 24.26 -5.95 -2.65
C CYS A 48 25.40 -6.40 -3.58
N LEU A 49 26.21 -5.47 -4.10
CA LEU A 49 27.34 -5.76 -4.98
C LEU A 49 28.67 -5.96 -4.24
N VAL A 50 28.74 -5.65 -2.94
CA VAL A 50 30.00 -5.69 -2.16
C VAL A 50 30.47 -7.12 -1.95
N SER A 51 29.61 -7.99 -1.44
CA SER A 51 29.92 -9.41 -1.25
C SER A 51 28.65 -10.24 -1.10
N ARG A 52 28.80 -11.56 -1.15
CA ARG A 52 27.70 -12.50 -0.92
C ARG A 52 27.06 -12.32 0.45
N LEU A 53 27.87 -12.16 1.50
CA LEU A 53 27.38 -12.00 2.88
C LEU A 53 26.60 -10.70 3.03
N VAL A 54 27.14 -9.60 2.51
CA VAL A 54 26.47 -8.29 2.54
C VAL A 54 25.15 -8.36 1.76
N ARG A 55 25.16 -8.97 0.57
CA ARG A 55 23.93 -9.20 -0.20
C ARG A 55 22.88 -9.97 0.59
N SER A 56 23.23 -11.08 1.25
CA SER A 56 22.25 -11.85 2.02
C SER A 56 21.66 -11.10 3.20
N THR A 57 22.40 -10.13 3.76
CA THR A 57 21.93 -9.26 4.85
C THR A 57 21.06 -8.11 4.34
N VAL A 58 21.42 -7.52 3.20
CA VAL A 58 20.80 -6.30 2.65
C VAL A 58 19.56 -6.60 1.83
N LEU A 59 19.53 -7.73 1.11
CA LEU A 59 18.45 -8.05 0.19
C LEU A 59 17.06 -8.17 0.86
N PRO A 60 16.92 -8.71 2.09
CA PRO A 60 15.66 -8.63 2.84
C PRO A 60 15.17 -7.20 3.07
N GLU A 61 16.04 -6.29 3.50
CA GLU A 61 15.69 -4.88 3.73
C GLU A 61 15.29 -4.17 2.43
N LEU A 62 16.02 -4.45 1.34
CA LEU A 62 15.71 -3.96 0.00
C LEU A 62 14.31 -4.41 -0.46
N MET A 63 13.94 -5.65 -0.18
CA MET A 63 12.69 -6.27 -0.65
C MET A 63 11.51 -6.06 0.30
N HIS A 64 11.72 -5.52 1.50
CA HIS A 64 10.68 -5.30 2.49
C HIS A 64 9.49 -4.51 1.92
N THR A 65 9.77 -3.47 1.12
CA THR A 65 8.77 -2.67 0.42
C THR A 65 9.06 -2.70 -1.06
N VAL A 66 8.05 -3.06 -1.88
CA VAL A 66 8.18 -3.15 -3.33
C VAL A 66 7.14 -2.25 -3.99
N LEU A 67 7.63 -1.32 -4.82
CA LEU A 67 6.81 -0.39 -5.58
C LEU A 67 6.75 -0.81 -7.05
N LEU A 68 5.55 -1.14 -7.54
CA LEU A 68 5.31 -1.49 -8.94
C LEU A 68 4.31 -0.51 -9.58
N PRO A 69 4.66 0.77 -9.73
CA PRO A 69 3.73 1.80 -10.16
C PRO A 69 3.40 1.77 -11.66
N THR A 70 4.13 0.99 -12.46
CA THR A 70 3.86 0.86 -13.90
C THR A 70 3.83 -0.58 -14.33
N ARG A 71 3.15 -0.85 -15.45
CA ARG A 71 3.20 -2.17 -16.12
C ARG A 71 4.61 -2.70 -16.33
N ARG A 72 5.57 -1.83 -16.69
CA ARG A 72 6.98 -2.23 -16.87
C ARG A 72 7.60 -2.75 -15.59
N ASN A 73 7.27 -2.15 -14.44
CA ASN A 73 7.74 -2.64 -13.14
C ASN A 73 7.13 -3.99 -12.80
N ILE A 74 5.83 -4.18 -13.06
CA ILE A 74 5.15 -5.47 -12.86
C ILE A 74 5.79 -6.57 -13.73
N GLU A 75 6.04 -6.29 -15.00
CA GLU A 75 6.70 -7.21 -15.93
C GLU A 75 8.11 -7.57 -15.47
N ALA A 76 8.91 -6.57 -15.08
CA ALA A 76 10.26 -6.79 -14.58
C ALA A 76 10.28 -7.64 -13.30
N PHE A 77 9.36 -7.37 -12.37
CA PHE A 77 9.25 -8.13 -11.13
C PHE A 77 8.78 -9.58 -11.39
N ALA A 78 7.83 -9.79 -12.30
CA ALA A 78 7.41 -11.13 -12.72
C ALA A 78 8.58 -11.93 -13.31
N SER A 79 9.37 -11.31 -14.20
CA SER A 79 10.56 -11.95 -14.76
C SER A 79 11.62 -12.25 -13.71
N ALA A 80 11.77 -11.39 -12.70
CA ALA A 80 12.65 -11.66 -11.56
C ALA A 80 12.18 -12.89 -10.76
N LEU A 81 10.87 -13.05 -10.52
CA LEU A 81 10.31 -14.22 -9.84
C LEU A 81 10.51 -15.51 -10.66
N GLU A 82 10.31 -15.45 -11.98
CA GLU A 82 10.58 -16.58 -12.88
C GLU A 82 12.07 -17.00 -12.82
N LEU A 83 12.99 -16.03 -12.83
CA LEU A 83 14.41 -16.29 -12.68
C LEU A 83 14.76 -16.91 -11.31
N GLN A 84 14.09 -16.45 -10.25
CA GLN A 84 14.32 -16.93 -8.88
C GLN A 84 13.79 -18.34 -8.65
N LYS A 85 12.71 -18.71 -9.34
CA LYS A 85 12.26 -20.10 -9.41
C LYS A 85 13.36 -21.00 -9.98
N LYS A 86 13.95 -20.61 -11.12
CA LYS A 86 15.07 -21.34 -11.73
C LYS A 86 16.27 -21.42 -10.78
N TYR A 87 16.65 -20.32 -10.13
CA TYR A 87 17.74 -20.34 -9.15
C TYR A 87 17.47 -21.26 -7.97
N THR A 88 16.22 -21.37 -7.53
CA THR A 88 15.82 -22.30 -6.47
C THR A 88 15.95 -23.76 -6.93
N GLU A 89 15.47 -24.07 -8.13
CA GLU A 89 15.60 -25.40 -8.75
C GLU A 89 17.07 -25.83 -8.92
N ASP A 90 17.92 -24.89 -9.38
CA ASP A 90 19.35 -25.10 -9.57
C ASP A 90 20.15 -25.10 -8.25
N LYS A 91 19.49 -24.89 -7.10
CA LYS A 91 20.13 -24.67 -5.77
C LYS A 91 21.22 -23.60 -5.82
N SER A 92 21.02 -22.59 -6.64
CA SER A 92 21.93 -21.47 -6.81
C SER A 92 22.01 -20.68 -5.51
N HIS A 93 23.22 -20.20 -5.19
CA HIS A 93 23.45 -19.29 -4.07
C HIS A 93 22.81 -17.90 -4.28
N LEU A 94 22.30 -17.63 -5.48
CA LEU A 94 21.56 -16.42 -5.84
C LEU A 94 20.06 -16.54 -5.61
N SER A 95 19.59 -17.74 -5.22
CA SER A 95 18.19 -17.97 -4.86
C SER A 95 17.81 -17.13 -3.64
N PHE A 96 16.62 -16.55 -3.71
CA PHE A 96 16.07 -15.68 -2.67
C PHE A 96 14.56 -15.87 -2.60
N ASP A 97 14.04 -16.01 -1.38
CA ASP A 97 12.61 -16.23 -1.15
C ASP A 97 11.89 -14.89 -1.02
N TYR A 98 11.35 -14.41 -2.14
CA TYR A 98 10.58 -13.18 -2.21
C TYR A 98 9.29 -13.25 -1.38
N THR A 99 8.70 -14.43 -1.20
CA THR A 99 7.42 -14.55 -0.48
C THR A 99 7.55 -14.25 1.01
N ARG A 100 8.75 -14.47 1.57
CA ARG A 100 9.07 -14.17 2.98
C ARG A 100 9.63 -12.77 3.17
N ALA A 101 10.32 -12.24 2.16
CA ALA A 101 11.00 -10.96 2.28
C ALA A 101 10.07 -9.76 2.03
N VAL A 102 9.12 -9.89 1.09
CA VAL A 102 8.21 -8.80 0.75
C VAL A 102 7.13 -8.65 1.81
N GLN A 103 7.18 -7.55 2.56
CA GLN A 103 6.22 -7.23 3.61
C GLN A 103 5.14 -6.25 3.12
N ARG A 104 5.48 -5.43 2.13
CA ARG A 104 4.63 -4.37 1.61
C ARG A 104 4.74 -4.34 0.08
N LEU A 105 3.61 -4.42 -0.62
CA LEU A 105 3.57 -4.38 -2.08
C LEU A 105 2.59 -3.33 -2.60
N TRP A 106 3.04 -2.49 -3.54
CA TRP A 106 2.22 -1.50 -4.25
C TRP A 106 2.02 -1.88 -5.72
N LEU A 107 0.76 -2.04 -6.12
CA LEU A 107 0.28 -2.39 -7.47
C LEU A 107 -0.75 -1.36 -7.94
N ALA A 108 -0.32 -0.14 -8.25
CA ALA A 108 -1.20 0.93 -8.69
C ALA A 108 -0.47 1.91 -9.63
N GLU A 109 -1.08 2.26 -10.76
CA GLU A 109 -0.56 3.23 -11.73
C GLU A 109 -1.32 4.57 -11.63
N PRO A 110 -0.67 5.67 -11.19
CA PRO A 110 -1.37 6.92 -10.90
C PRO A 110 -2.11 7.47 -12.14
N GLY A 111 -3.39 7.83 -11.96
CA GLY A 111 -4.20 8.49 -12.98
C GLY A 111 -4.64 7.61 -14.15
N LYS A 112 -4.42 6.28 -14.11
CA LYS A 112 -4.76 5.36 -15.19
C LYS A 112 -5.29 4.03 -14.67
N ASN A 113 -6.42 3.61 -15.21
CA ASN A 113 -6.84 2.22 -15.08
C ASN A 113 -5.95 1.33 -15.97
N PRO A 114 -5.51 0.16 -15.48
CA PRO A 114 -4.70 -0.74 -16.27
C PRO A 114 -5.46 -1.22 -17.51
N ILE A 115 -4.78 -1.25 -18.65
CA ILE A 115 -5.29 -1.95 -19.84
C ILE A 115 -5.18 -3.45 -19.54
N LEU A 116 -6.32 -4.07 -19.30
CA LEU A 116 -6.41 -5.50 -19.00
C LEU A 116 -6.23 -6.30 -20.30
N ASP A 117 -5.11 -7.00 -20.42
CA ASP A 117 -4.86 -7.96 -21.49
C ASP A 117 -4.33 -9.29 -20.92
N ASP A 118 -4.31 -10.33 -21.77
CA ASP A 118 -3.87 -11.68 -21.38
C ASP A 118 -2.42 -11.70 -20.89
N GLY A 119 -1.56 -10.83 -21.43
CA GLY A 119 -0.18 -10.69 -21.01
C GLY A 119 -0.07 -10.20 -19.57
N LEU A 120 -0.80 -9.15 -19.22
CA LEU A 120 -0.85 -8.61 -17.86
C LEU A 120 -1.45 -9.64 -16.90
N LYS A 121 -2.51 -10.35 -17.29
CA LYS A 121 -3.11 -11.43 -16.49
C LYS A 121 -2.11 -12.54 -16.19
N GLN A 122 -1.30 -12.94 -17.17
CA GLN A 122 -0.23 -13.91 -16.96
C GLN A 122 0.81 -13.40 -15.96
N ARG A 123 1.22 -12.13 -16.08
CA ARG A 123 2.19 -11.51 -15.14
C ARG A 123 1.65 -11.44 -13.72
N ILE A 124 0.39 -11.03 -13.52
CA ILE A 124 -0.25 -11.04 -12.20
C ILE A 124 -0.30 -12.47 -11.63
N THR A 125 -0.59 -13.45 -12.47
CA THR A 125 -0.57 -14.88 -12.07
C THR A 125 0.82 -15.30 -11.57
N THR A 126 1.89 -14.87 -12.24
CA THR A 126 3.27 -15.10 -11.77
C THR A 126 3.57 -14.43 -10.42
N LEU A 127 2.98 -13.26 -10.15
CA LEU A 127 3.15 -12.53 -8.89
C LEU A 127 2.33 -13.11 -7.73
N LEU A 128 1.33 -13.96 -8.00
CA LEU A 128 0.40 -14.43 -6.98
C LEU A 128 1.04 -14.98 -5.70
N PRO A 129 2.11 -15.80 -5.74
CA PRO A 129 2.73 -16.28 -4.50
C PRO A 129 3.15 -15.15 -3.56
N VAL A 130 3.69 -14.05 -4.11
CA VAL A 130 4.08 -12.86 -3.34
C VAL A 130 2.85 -12.05 -2.92
N ILE A 131 1.88 -11.87 -3.82
CA ILE A 131 0.64 -11.12 -3.55
C ILE A 131 -0.18 -11.76 -2.41
N LEU A 132 -0.21 -13.08 -2.35
CA LEU A 132 -0.93 -13.84 -1.32
C LEU A 132 -0.16 -13.86 0.01
N ALA A 133 1.17 -13.85 -0.04
CA ALA A 133 2.04 -13.87 1.14
C ALA A 133 2.20 -12.50 1.81
N VAL A 134 2.13 -11.40 1.04
CA VAL A 134 2.45 -10.06 1.55
C VAL A 134 1.42 -9.58 2.59
N PRO A 135 1.83 -9.18 3.80
CA PRO A 135 0.93 -8.64 4.81
C PRO A 135 0.15 -7.40 4.36
N THR A 136 0.84 -6.44 3.73
CA THR A 136 0.22 -5.20 3.26
C THR A 136 0.27 -5.10 1.75
N LEU A 137 -0.90 -5.00 1.11
CA LEU A 137 -1.03 -4.84 -0.34
C LEU A 137 -1.81 -3.57 -0.65
N ALA A 138 -1.15 -2.62 -1.31
CA ALA A 138 -1.82 -1.49 -1.96
C ALA A 138 -2.07 -1.80 -3.42
N VAL A 139 -3.31 -1.64 -3.88
CA VAL A 139 -3.71 -2.07 -5.22
C VAL A 139 -4.84 -1.22 -5.78
N GLN A 140 -4.78 -0.93 -7.08
CA GLN A 140 -5.90 -0.33 -7.79
C GLN A 140 -7.01 -1.33 -8.08
N PRO A 141 -8.28 -0.90 -8.14
CA PRO A 141 -9.44 -1.77 -8.38
C PRO A 141 -9.28 -2.68 -9.61
N GLY A 142 -8.68 -2.19 -10.71
CA GLY A 142 -8.48 -2.97 -11.92
C GLY A 142 -7.51 -4.16 -11.77
N TYR A 143 -6.51 -4.06 -10.89
CA TYR A 143 -5.63 -5.19 -10.57
C TYR A 143 -6.28 -6.16 -9.59
N LEU A 144 -7.13 -5.66 -8.70
CA LEU A 144 -7.84 -6.49 -7.73
C LEU A 144 -8.71 -7.55 -8.42
N SER A 145 -9.36 -7.20 -9.54
CA SER A 145 -10.15 -8.16 -10.32
C SER A 145 -9.30 -9.24 -10.96
N LEU A 146 -8.12 -8.87 -11.49
CA LEU A 146 -7.17 -9.83 -12.05
C LEU A 146 -6.64 -10.78 -10.98
N ILE A 147 -6.29 -10.26 -9.79
CA ILE A 147 -5.82 -11.09 -8.67
C ILE A 147 -6.89 -12.11 -8.28
N ASP A 148 -8.13 -11.66 -8.10
CA ASP A 148 -9.25 -12.53 -7.74
C ASP A 148 -9.49 -13.62 -8.80
N GLU A 149 -9.54 -13.26 -10.08
CA GLU A 149 -9.67 -14.23 -11.18
C GLU A 149 -8.51 -15.22 -11.25
N SER A 150 -7.27 -14.76 -11.07
CA SER A 150 -6.10 -15.64 -11.12
C SER A 150 -6.08 -16.61 -9.93
N VAL A 151 -6.53 -16.20 -8.75
CA VAL A 151 -6.67 -17.09 -7.58
C VAL A 151 -7.75 -18.16 -7.84
N GLU A 152 -8.92 -17.77 -8.34
CA GLU A 152 -9.99 -18.71 -8.69
C GLU A 152 -9.55 -19.70 -9.77
N GLY A 153 -8.82 -19.21 -10.78
CA GLY A 153 -8.25 -20.04 -11.83
C GLY A 153 -7.34 -21.13 -11.27
N LEU A 154 -6.38 -20.76 -10.42
CA LEU A 154 -5.47 -21.73 -9.79
C LEU A 154 -6.20 -22.77 -8.94
N GLN A 155 -7.21 -22.36 -8.17
CA GLN A 155 -8.02 -23.28 -7.36
C GLN A 155 -8.83 -24.25 -8.22
N SER A 156 -9.29 -23.83 -9.39
CA SER A 156 -10.03 -24.70 -10.32
C SER A 156 -9.14 -25.73 -11.04
N LEU A 157 -7.84 -25.46 -11.16
CA LEU A 157 -6.84 -26.38 -11.71
C LEU A 157 -6.32 -27.39 -10.66
N GLY A 158 -6.42 -27.07 -9.37
CA GLY A 158 -5.93 -27.87 -8.24
C GLY A 158 -6.94 -28.88 -7.68
N THR A 159 -7.51 -29.75 -8.51
CA THR A 159 -8.46 -30.80 -8.08
C THR A 159 -7.81 -32.07 -7.53
N ASP A 160 -6.48 -32.11 -7.34
CA ASP A 160 -5.79 -33.25 -6.72
C ASP A 160 -5.62 -33.01 -5.20
N PRO A 161 -6.40 -33.67 -4.34
CA PRO A 161 -6.40 -33.45 -2.89
C PRO A 161 -5.09 -33.88 -2.20
N ASN A 162 -4.13 -34.48 -2.91
CA ASN A 162 -2.86 -34.93 -2.35
C ASN A 162 -1.68 -33.96 -2.55
N VAL A 163 -1.88 -32.85 -3.27
CA VAL A 163 -0.82 -31.85 -3.47
C VAL A 163 -1.08 -30.68 -2.52
N ASP A 164 -0.20 -30.54 -1.51
CA ASP A 164 -0.22 -29.36 -0.63
C ASP A 164 0.09 -28.12 -1.48
N HIS A 165 -0.94 -27.32 -1.75
CA HIS A 165 -0.87 -26.26 -2.76
C HIS A 165 -0.12 -25.01 -2.31
N GLY A 166 0.32 -24.91 -1.04
CA GLY A 166 1.23 -23.87 -0.54
C GLY A 166 0.81 -22.40 -0.71
N LEU A 167 -0.29 -22.12 -1.41
CA LEU A 167 -0.79 -20.81 -1.83
C LEU A 167 -1.98 -20.38 -0.96
N SER A 168 -1.89 -20.65 0.34
CA SER A 168 -2.85 -20.10 1.29
C SER A 168 -2.49 -18.64 1.55
N PRO A 169 -3.41 -17.69 1.33
CA PRO A 169 -3.15 -16.30 1.67
C PRO A 169 -2.89 -16.16 3.17
N VAL A 170 -1.98 -15.26 3.53
CA VAL A 170 -1.67 -14.97 4.93
C VAL A 170 -2.92 -14.36 5.58
N LEU A 171 -3.36 -14.98 6.68
CA LEU A 171 -4.48 -14.47 7.47
C LEU A 171 -4.09 -13.13 8.13
N GLY A 172 -5.03 -12.20 8.16
CA GLY A 172 -4.82 -10.90 8.79
C GLY A 172 -4.23 -9.85 7.84
N LYS A 173 -4.49 -9.98 6.54
CA LYS A 173 -3.93 -9.12 5.51
C LYS A 173 -4.52 -7.71 5.58
N THR A 174 -3.67 -6.70 5.41
CA THR A 174 -4.10 -5.31 5.17
C THR A 174 -4.18 -5.08 3.66
N LEU A 175 -5.39 -4.84 3.18
CA LEU A 175 -5.66 -4.46 1.79
C LEU A 175 -5.88 -2.95 1.74
N ILE A 176 -5.12 -2.27 0.90
CA ILE A 176 -5.24 -0.85 0.66
C ILE A 176 -5.71 -0.67 -0.79
N VAL A 177 -6.88 -0.07 -0.97
CA VAL A 177 -7.47 0.16 -2.29
C VAL A 177 -7.33 1.64 -2.62
N THR A 178 -6.58 1.93 -3.66
CA THR A 178 -6.42 3.30 -4.18
C THR A 178 -7.55 3.61 -5.15
N VAL A 179 -8.35 4.63 -4.85
CA VAL A 179 -9.47 5.01 -5.72
C VAL A 179 -9.42 6.48 -6.07
N GLU A 180 -9.46 6.71 -7.38
CA GLU A 180 -9.50 8.03 -8.01
C GLU A 180 -10.81 8.77 -7.67
N THR A 181 -10.68 9.93 -7.02
CA THR A 181 -11.80 10.75 -6.51
C THR A 181 -12.75 11.26 -7.57
N TYR A 182 -12.28 11.54 -8.78
CA TYR A 182 -13.12 12.11 -9.83
C TYR A 182 -14.17 11.11 -10.36
N ARG A 183 -14.16 9.88 -9.84
CA ARG A 183 -15.19 8.88 -10.07
C ARG A 183 -15.68 8.30 -8.74
N LEU A 184 -16.31 9.13 -7.92
CA LEU A 184 -17.14 8.69 -6.77
C LEU A 184 -18.24 7.69 -7.15
N TYR A 185 -18.42 7.36 -8.43
CA TYR A 185 -19.31 6.33 -8.95
C TYR A 185 -18.62 5.00 -9.30
N ILE A 186 -17.29 4.92 -9.25
CA ILE A 186 -16.61 3.63 -9.35
C ILE A 186 -16.91 2.89 -8.06
N LYS A 187 -17.55 1.73 -8.24
CA LYS A 187 -17.70 0.69 -7.24
C LYS A 187 -16.48 -0.24 -7.38
N PRO A 188 -15.44 -0.08 -6.55
CA PRO A 188 -14.18 -0.83 -6.71
C PRO A 188 -14.36 -2.34 -6.76
N PHE A 189 -15.42 -2.83 -6.11
CA PHE A 189 -15.77 -4.23 -5.98
C PHE A 189 -17.00 -4.61 -6.81
N GLN A 190 -17.47 -3.74 -7.73
CA GLN A 190 -18.66 -4.00 -8.55
C GLN A 190 -18.56 -5.34 -9.30
N TYR A 191 -17.36 -5.67 -9.77
CA TYR A 191 -17.10 -6.91 -10.49
C TYR A 191 -17.28 -8.14 -9.60
N ILE A 192 -17.05 -8.02 -8.29
CA ILE A 192 -17.22 -9.11 -7.31
C ILE A 192 -18.71 -9.37 -7.07
N HIS A 193 -19.53 -8.32 -7.01
CA HIS A 193 -21.00 -8.46 -6.88
C HIS A 193 -21.65 -9.16 -8.08
N GLN A 194 -21.00 -9.12 -9.25
CA GLN A 194 -21.50 -9.77 -10.46
C GLN A 194 -21.15 -11.26 -10.55
N LYS A 195 -20.19 -11.74 -9.73
CA LYS A 195 -19.82 -13.16 -9.70
C LYS A 195 -20.78 -13.95 -8.79
N PRO A 196 -21.20 -15.16 -9.19
CA PRO A 196 -21.89 -16.06 -8.25
C PRO A 196 -20.98 -16.31 -7.05
N VAL A 197 -21.56 -16.33 -5.85
CA VAL A 197 -20.89 -16.37 -4.53
C VAL A 197 -19.89 -17.53 -4.41
N LYS A 198 -18.73 -17.40 -5.03
CA LYS A 198 -17.57 -18.24 -4.79
C LYS A 198 -16.73 -17.53 -3.74
N LYS A 199 -16.37 -18.28 -2.70
CA LYS A 199 -15.53 -17.76 -1.62
C LYS A 199 -14.13 -17.52 -2.17
N SER A 200 -13.79 -16.28 -2.48
CA SER A 200 -12.42 -15.89 -2.79
C SER A 200 -11.59 -16.00 -1.51
N GLY A 201 -10.69 -17.01 -1.46
CA GLY A 201 -9.81 -17.20 -0.30
C GLY A 201 -8.92 -15.97 -0.03
N PHE A 202 -8.55 -15.25 -1.10
CA PHE A 202 -7.81 -13.99 -0.99
C PHE A 202 -8.61 -12.91 -0.26
N LEU A 203 -9.85 -12.64 -0.67
CA LEU A 203 -10.69 -11.64 0.00
C LEU A 203 -11.02 -12.05 1.44
N ALA A 204 -11.19 -13.36 1.69
CA ALA A 204 -11.45 -13.89 3.02
C ALA A 204 -10.27 -13.70 3.98
N SER A 205 -9.05 -13.50 3.47
CA SER A 205 -7.85 -13.27 4.29
C SER A 205 -7.69 -11.82 4.78
N VAL A 206 -8.43 -10.88 4.17
CA VAL A 206 -8.33 -9.45 4.46
C VAL A 206 -8.98 -9.15 5.81
N SER A 207 -8.20 -8.61 6.75
CA SER A 207 -8.70 -8.15 8.06
C SER A 207 -8.77 -6.64 8.20
N HIS A 208 -8.02 -5.90 7.39
CA HIS A 208 -8.03 -4.44 7.40
C HIS A 208 -8.17 -3.95 5.97
N LEU A 209 -9.14 -3.05 5.73
CA LEU A 209 -9.37 -2.44 4.43
C LEU A 209 -9.14 -0.93 4.53
N THR A 210 -8.14 -0.41 3.85
CA THR A 210 -7.86 1.03 3.81
C THR A 210 -8.23 1.58 2.44
N TYR A 211 -8.96 2.69 2.41
CA TYR A 211 -9.31 3.40 1.20
C TYR A 211 -8.45 4.64 1.06
N LEU A 212 -7.68 4.72 -0.03
CA LEU A 212 -6.89 5.90 -0.37
C LEU A 212 -7.62 6.68 -1.44
N THR A 213 -8.02 7.90 -1.09
CA THR A 213 -8.78 8.80 -1.95
C THR A 213 -7.78 9.60 -2.80
N GLU A 214 -7.51 9.15 -4.02
CA GLU A 214 -6.61 9.84 -4.98
C GLU A 214 -7.21 11.19 -5.34
N LEU A 215 -6.65 12.28 -4.81
CA LEU A 215 -7.05 13.64 -5.15
C LEU A 215 -6.22 14.13 -6.32
N ASN A 216 -6.87 14.70 -7.33
CA ASN A 216 -6.17 15.45 -8.36
C ASN A 216 -5.68 16.78 -7.76
N PRO A 217 -4.36 17.02 -7.61
CA PRO A 217 -3.83 18.23 -7.00
C PRO A 217 -4.22 19.52 -7.74
N ASP A 218 -4.58 19.39 -9.02
CA ASP A 218 -4.99 20.47 -9.90
C ASP A 218 -6.51 20.68 -9.93
N SER A 219 -7.29 19.82 -9.27
CA SER A 219 -8.74 19.98 -9.22
C SER A 219 -9.14 21.17 -8.35
N ASP A 220 -10.18 21.89 -8.79
CA ASP A 220 -10.81 22.95 -7.98
C ASP A 220 -11.27 22.42 -6.63
N THR A 221 -11.72 21.16 -6.57
CA THR A 221 -12.10 20.47 -5.34
C THR A 221 -10.91 20.30 -4.39
N PHE A 222 -9.77 19.81 -4.87
CA PHE A 222 -8.55 19.75 -4.05
C PHE A 222 -8.11 21.13 -3.60
N ARG A 223 -8.22 22.15 -4.47
CA ARG A 223 -7.92 23.53 -4.11
C ARG A 223 -8.83 24.04 -2.99
N SER A 224 -10.15 23.93 -3.13
CA SER A 224 -11.15 24.34 -2.12
C SER A 224 -10.93 23.63 -0.78
N ILE A 225 -10.62 22.33 -0.82
CA ILE A 225 -10.24 21.56 0.37
C ILE A 225 -8.94 22.09 0.97
N SER A 226 -7.92 22.31 0.15
CA SER A 226 -6.61 22.79 0.61
C SER A 226 -6.65 24.18 1.21
N GLU A 227 -7.58 25.01 0.76
CA GLU A 227 -7.83 26.36 1.26
C GLU A 227 -8.73 26.35 2.52
N GLY A 228 -9.24 25.18 2.94
CA GLY A 228 -10.19 25.04 4.04
C GLY A 228 -11.55 25.68 3.75
N VAL A 229 -11.84 25.95 2.48
CA VAL A 229 -13.11 26.52 2.00
C VAL A 229 -14.19 25.44 1.96
N GLU A 230 -13.81 24.22 1.60
CA GLU A 230 -14.68 23.06 1.59
C GLU A 230 -14.13 21.96 2.50
N SER A 231 -15.02 21.43 3.33
CA SER A 231 -14.78 20.21 4.07
C SER A 231 -15.47 19.08 3.29
N PRO A 232 -14.73 18.09 2.75
CA PRO A 232 -15.36 17.04 1.98
C PRO A 232 -16.15 16.15 2.92
N ASP A 233 -17.44 16.04 2.62
CA ASP A 233 -18.26 14.97 3.17
C ASP A 233 -17.81 13.66 2.53
N ILE A 234 -17.36 12.74 3.37
CA ILE A 234 -16.99 11.39 2.96
C ILE A 234 -18.22 10.52 3.17
N PRO A 235 -18.95 10.12 2.10
CA PRO A 235 -20.14 9.30 2.22
C PRO A 235 -19.73 7.85 2.52
N LEU A 236 -19.51 7.55 3.81
CA LEU A 236 -19.11 6.22 4.29
C LEU A 236 -20.00 5.12 3.71
N GLY A 237 -21.31 5.33 3.71
CA GLY A 237 -22.28 4.34 3.22
C GLY A 237 -22.16 3.96 1.75
N PHE A 238 -21.67 4.86 0.88
CA PHE A 238 -21.61 4.59 -0.55
C PHE A 238 -20.57 3.52 -0.88
N TRP A 239 -19.35 3.69 -0.38
CA TRP A 239 -18.25 2.77 -0.66
C TRP A 239 -18.26 1.56 0.29
N MET A 240 -18.70 1.71 1.54
CA MET A 240 -18.86 0.57 2.46
C MET A 240 -19.93 -0.41 1.99
N GLY A 241 -20.96 0.08 1.29
CA GLY A 241 -21.99 -0.74 0.66
C GLY A 241 -21.50 -1.53 -0.55
N ASP A 242 -20.34 -1.16 -1.11
CA ASP A 242 -19.73 -1.91 -2.20
C ASP A 242 -18.86 -3.08 -1.71
N ILE A 243 -18.50 -3.13 -0.42
CA ILE A 243 -17.65 -4.20 0.12
C ILE A 243 -18.40 -5.55 0.03
N PRO A 244 -17.81 -6.58 -0.61
CA PRO A 244 -18.43 -7.89 -0.74
C PRO A 244 -18.31 -8.67 0.58
N ARG A 245 -19.16 -8.36 1.56
CA ARG A 245 -19.09 -8.90 2.93
C ARG A 245 -19.09 -10.42 3.00
N ASN A 246 -19.84 -11.07 2.12
CA ASN A 246 -19.88 -12.54 2.02
C ASN A 246 -18.51 -13.17 1.67
N CYS A 247 -17.61 -12.37 1.09
CA CYS A 247 -16.26 -12.78 0.69
C CYS A 247 -15.17 -12.31 1.66
N MET A 248 -15.43 -11.30 2.51
CA MET A 248 -14.47 -10.72 3.47
C MET A 248 -14.87 -10.98 4.92
N ASN A 249 -15.01 -12.25 5.30
CA ASN A 249 -15.46 -12.66 6.63
C ASN A 249 -14.43 -12.40 7.75
N SER A 250 -13.16 -12.16 7.42
CA SER A 250 -12.11 -11.83 8.41
C SER A 250 -11.95 -10.33 8.66
N LEU A 251 -12.74 -9.48 8.00
CA LEU A 251 -12.62 -8.03 8.08
C LEU A 251 -12.93 -7.52 9.50
N LYS A 252 -11.94 -6.89 10.14
CA LYS A 252 -11.99 -6.35 11.50
C LYS A 252 -12.13 -4.84 11.54
N SER A 253 -11.52 -4.12 10.59
CA SER A 253 -11.66 -2.68 10.50
C SER A 253 -11.57 -2.19 9.06
N PHE A 254 -12.09 -0.99 8.85
CA PHE A 254 -11.95 -0.24 7.62
C PHE A 254 -11.44 1.16 7.93
N SER A 255 -10.60 1.69 7.06
CA SER A 255 -9.98 2.99 7.22
C SER A 255 -10.18 3.84 5.97
N VAL A 256 -10.43 5.13 6.15
CA VAL A 256 -10.34 6.12 5.07
C VAL A 256 -9.20 7.05 5.40
N VAL A 257 -8.34 7.26 4.42
CA VAL A 257 -7.20 8.16 4.57
C VAL A 257 -7.44 9.39 3.70
N TYR A 258 -7.26 10.55 4.31
CA TYR A 258 -7.57 11.84 3.74
C TYR A 258 -6.41 12.83 3.99
N PRO A 259 -5.92 13.55 2.97
CA PRO A 259 -4.90 14.56 3.18
C PRO A 259 -5.53 15.81 3.80
N HIS A 260 -4.99 16.23 4.94
CA HIS A 260 -5.38 17.43 5.65
C HIS A 260 -4.28 18.48 5.56
N PHE A 261 -4.62 19.67 5.08
CA PHE A 261 -3.72 20.80 5.15
C PHE A 261 -3.82 21.43 6.54
N GLY A 262 -2.72 21.37 7.29
CA GLY A 262 -2.61 22.16 8.51
C GLY A 262 -2.55 23.62 8.10
N LEU A 263 -3.69 24.32 8.14
CA LEU A 263 -3.71 25.75 7.87
C LEU A 263 -2.78 26.44 8.90
N PRO A 264 -1.71 27.15 8.49
CA PRO A 264 -1.18 28.17 9.36
C PRO A 264 -2.26 29.24 9.44
N HIS A 265 -2.97 29.29 10.56
CA HIS A 265 -3.88 30.39 10.87
C HIS A 265 -3.11 31.71 10.66
N LYS A 266 -3.45 32.43 9.58
CA LYS A 266 -2.96 33.78 9.21
C LYS A 266 -1.64 33.88 8.41
N VAL A 267 -1.54 33.28 7.22
CA VAL A 267 -0.51 33.70 6.26
C VAL A 267 -1.09 33.98 4.85
N VAL A 268 -0.66 35.14 4.34
CA VAL A 268 -0.80 35.85 3.05
C VAL A 268 -0.68 34.90 1.82
N PRO A 269 -1.21 35.21 0.62
CA PRO A 269 -1.74 34.20 -0.30
C PRO A 269 -0.72 33.16 -0.75
N PHE A 270 -1.23 31.92 -0.83
CA PHE A 270 -0.66 30.61 -1.13
C PHE A 270 0.18 30.47 -2.44
N PHE A 271 0.61 31.56 -3.06
CA PHE A 271 1.40 31.55 -4.29
C PHE A 271 2.91 31.38 -4.07
N ARG A 272 3.36 30.97 -2.88
CA ARG A 272 4.78 30.64 -2.72
C ARG A 272 5.03 29.21 -3.22
N PRO A 273 6.07 29.00 -4.05
CA PRO A 273 6.55 27.67 -4.43
C PRO A 273 7.17 26.89 -3.26
N GLU A 274 7.27 27.50 -2.07
CA GLU A 274 7.66 26.84 -0.82
C GLU A 274 6.53 25.85 -0.44
N GLY A 275 6.81 24.55 -0.58
CA GLY A 275 5.81 23.50 -0.45
C GLY A 275 5.00 23.56 0.85
N VAL A 276 3.69 23.38 0.72
CA VAL A 276 2.77 23.33 1.87
C VAL A 276 2.93 21.99 2.57
N ASP A 277 3.10 22.00 3.89
CA ASP A 277 3.09 20.78 4.70
C ASP A 277 1.72 20.11 4.64
N LEU A 278 1.67 18.94 3.98
CA LEU A 278 0.46 18.16 3.81
C LEU A 278 0.43 17.03 4.84
N HIS A 279 -0.44 17.15 5.84
CA HIS A 279 -0.68 16.12 6.84
C HIS A 279 -1.66 15.08 6.31
N VAL A 280 -1.64 13.87 6.87
CA VAL A 280 -2.58 12.83 6.49
C VAL A 280 -3.39 12.44 7.72
N GLN A 281 -4.71 12.45 7.57
CA GLN A 281 -5.64 11.99 8.59
C GLN A 281 -6.21 10.64 8.17
N ARG A 282 -6.25 9.70 9.10
CA ARG A 282 -6.89 8.41 8.90
C ARG A 282 -8.05 8.28 9.88
N LEU A 283 -9.23 8.03 9.32
CA LEU A 283 -10.40 7.62 10.08
C LEU A 283 -10.49 6.10 9.99
N THR A 284 -10.27 5.41 11.11
CA THR A 284 -10.48 3.97 11.22
C THR A 284 -11.79 3.70 11.93
N VAL A 285 -12.50 2.71 11.44
CA VAL A 285 -13.79 2.29 11.96
C VAL A 285 -13.76 0.77 12.12
N SER A 286 -14.16 0.29 13.29
CA SER A 286 -14.28 -1.15 13.53
C SER A 286 -15.41 -1.72 12.66
N ALA A 287 -15.18 -2.87 12.02
CA ALA A 287 -16.24 -3.58 11.31
C ALA A 287 -17.32 -4.00 12.32
N PRO A 288 -18.55 -3.44 12.25
CA PRO A 288 -19.59 -3.86 13.18
C PRO A 288 -20.07 -5.26 12.82
N VAL A 289 -20.51 -5.97 13.85
CA VAL A 289 -20.95 -7.37 13.78
C VAL A 289 -22.23 -7.53 12.93
N ASP A 290 -23.01 -6.46 12.73
CA ASP A 290 -24.28 -6.51 12.01
C ASP A 290 -24.46 -5.27 11.10
N MET A 291 -24.16 -5.41 9.80
CA MET A 291 -24.25 -4.35 8.78
C MET A 291 -25.37 -4.64 7.78
N GLN A 292 -26.61 -4.76 8.26
CA GLN A 292 -27.73 -5.10 7.37
C GLN A 292 -28.15 -3.97 6.43
N ASN A 293 -27.69 -2.72 6.65
CA ASN A 293 -28.01 -1.60 5.78
C ASN A 293 -26.85 -0.61 5.59
N PRO A 294 -25.97 -0.80 4.59
CA PRO A 294 -24.88 0.14 4.33
C PRO A 294 -25.34 1.56 3.95
N LYS A 295 -26.61 1.75 3.55
CA LYS A 295 -27.15 3.08 3.24
C LYS A 295 -27.48 3.92 4.47
N SER A 296 -27.47 3.33 5.68
CA SER A 296 -27.72 4.08 6.92
C SER A 296 -26.46 4.70 7.51
N PHE A 297 -25.26 4.42 6.97
CA PHE A 297 -24.04 5.02 7.51
C PHE A 297 -24.02 6.54 7.29
N PRO A 298 -23.71 7.33 8.33
CA PRO A 298 -23.62 8.76 8.21
C PRO A 298 -22.47 9.14 7.26
N SER A 299 -22.64 10.27 6.58
CA SER A 299 -21.49 10.93 5.95
C SER A 299 -20.62 11.50 7.07
N VAL A 300 -19.30 11.41 6.91
CA VAL A 300 -18.35 12.01 7.86
C VAL A 300 -17.61 13.12 7.15
N THR A 301 -17.70 14.32 7.70
CA THR A 301 -17.06 15.52 7.18
C THR A 301 -15.60 15.59 7.63
N ALA A 302 -14.65 15.79 6.70
CA ALA A 302 -13.24 16.04 7.05
C ALA A 302 -12.98 17.56 7.23
N PRO A 303 -12.07 18.01 8.11
CA PRO A 303 -11.22 17.21 9.00
C PRO A 303 -12.06 16.45 10.01
N PHE A 304 -11.65 15.21 10.29
CA PHE A 304 -12.37 14.39 11.26
C PHE A 304 -12.33 15.08 12.63
N PRO A 305 -13.41 15.00 13.43
CA PRO A 305 -13.42 15.59 14.75
C PRO A 305 -12.18 15.14 15.53
N ILE A 306 -11.49 16.09 16.16
CA ILE A 306 -10.25 15.84 16.89
C ILE A 306 -10.61 15.04 18.15
N THR A 307 -10.66 13.71 18.00
CA THR A 307 -10.49 12.81 19.13
C THR A 307 -9.01 12.82 19.50
N LEU A 308 -8.69 12.95 20.78
CA LEU A 308 -7.30 12.89 21.22
C LEU A 308 -6.67 11.57 20.74
N PRO A 309 -5.39 11.55 20.32
CA PRO A 309 -4.73 10.32 19.89
C PRO A 309 -4.92 9.20 20.91
N GLY A 310 -5.60 8.12 20.52
CA GLY A 310 -5.89 6.97 21.39
C GLY A 310 -7.26 6.97 22.06
N GLU A 311 -8.06 8.04 21.94
CA GLU A 311 -9.46 8.05 22.35
C GLU A 311 -10.36 7.49 21.24
N GLU A 312 -11.19 6.53 21.58
CA GLU A 312 -12.29 6.08 20.72
C GLU A 312 -13.50 6.98 20.98
N SER A 313 -14.13 7.49 19.91
CA SER A 313 -15.39 8.22 20.05
C SER A 313 -16.46 7.30 20.65
N ALA A 314 -17.37 7.85 21.46
CA ALA A 314 -18.52 7.11 21.95
C ALA A 314 -19.26 6.42 20.76
N PRO A 315 -19.56 5.11 20.86
CA PRO A 315 -20.09 4.36 19.73
C PRO A 315 -21.44 4.96 19.31
N THR A 316 -21.49 5.49 18.09
CA THR A 316 -22.74 5.98 17.51
C THR A 316 -23.31 4.84 16.66
N GLU A 317 -24.50 4.36 17.01
CA GLU A 317 -25.17 3.25 16.30
C GLU A 317 -24.35 1.95 16.21
N GLY A 318 -23.55 1.64 17.24
CA GLY A 318 -22.73 0.41 17.28
C GLY A 318 -21.43 0.48 16.50
N VAL A 319 -21.06 1.67 16.02
CA VAL A 319 -19.82 1.94 15.29
C VAL A 319 -18.87 2.73 16.19
N SER A 320 -17.66 2.20 16.44
CA SER A 320 -16.59 2.96 17.08
C SER A 320 -15.67 3.58 16.02
N PHE A 321 -15.37 4.87 16.19
CA PHE A 321 -14.43 5.60 15.35
C PHE A 321 -13.13 5.83 16.13
N LYS A 322 -12.02 5.62 15.45
CA LYS A 322 -10.68 5.97 15.91
C LYS A 322 -10.02 6.83 14.84
N VAL A 323 -9.77 8.09 15.18
CA VAL A 323 -9.01 8.99 14.30
C VAL A 323 -7.54 8.88 14.68
N THR A 324 -6.69 8.58 13.70
CA THR A 324 -5.24 8.66 13.85
C THR A 324 -4.70 9.76 12.94
N HIS A 325 -3.83 10.59 13.50
CA HIS A 325 -3.12 11.62 12.76
C HIS A 325 -1.74 11.08 12.39
N ASP A 326 -1.54 10.81 11.10
CA ASP A 326 -0.26 10.36 10.58
C ASP A 326 0.43 11.58 9.95
N GLN A 327 1.48 12.07 10.61
CA GLN A 327 2.19 13.27 10.16
C GLN A 327 3.27 12.89 9.14
N GLY A 328 3.13 13.39 7.92
CA GLY A 328 4.22 13.48 6.95
C GLY A 328 4.28 14.91 6.40
N HIS A 329 5.46 15.29 5.92
CA HIS A 329 5.68 16.53 5.19
C HIS A 329 5.73 16.20 3.70
N PHE A 330 4.77 16.66 2.90
CA PHE A 330 4.79 16.45 1.46
C PHE A 330 4.47 17.76 0.76
N GLN A 331 5.31 18.16 -0.21
CA GLN A 331 4.98 19.31 -1.04
C GLN A 331 3.80 18.96 -1.97
N ARG A 332 2.92 19.95 -2.20
CA ARG A 332 1.72 19.81 -3.04
C ARG A 332 1.98 19.18 -4.41
N TRP A 333 3.05 19.59 -5.09
CA TRP A 333 3.36 19.14 -6.46
C TRP A 333 3.98 17.74 -6.51
N ASP A 334 4.51 17.27 -5.38
CA ASP A 334 5.19 15.98 -5.26
C ASP A 334 4.35 14.92 -4.54
N PHE A 335 3.13 15.28 -4.12
CA PHE A 335 2.25 14.40 -3.37
C PHE A 335 1.72 13.27 -4.26
N THR A 336 2.10 12.03 -3.92
CA THR A 336 1.44 10.83 -4.44
C THR A 336 1.18 9.86 -3.29
N TRP A 337 0.05 9.13 -3.36
CA TRP A 337 -0.25 8.11 -2.37
C TRP A 337 0.80 7.00 -2.33
N GLU A 338 1.48 6.74 -3.45
CA GLU A 338 2.63 5.83 -3.51
C GLU A 338 3.72 6.27 -2.52
N LYS A 339 4.12 7.55 -2.52
CA LYS A 339 5.13 8.09 -1.60
C LYS A 339 4.66 8.04 -0.16
N VAL A 340 3.43 8.49 0.10
CA VAL A 340 2.83 8.50 1.44
C VAL A 340 2.76 7.09 2.01
N TRP A 341 2.31 6.14 1.19
CA TRP A 341 2.27 4.74 1.56
C TRP A 341 3.68 4.21 1.77
N ALA A 342 4.63 4.42 0.87
CA ALA A 342 6.01 3.95 1.04
C ALA A 342 6.64 4.41 2.37
N CYS A 343 6.32 5.63 2.83
CA CYS A 343 6.73 6.19 4.13
C CYS A 343 6.10 5.53 5.37
N GLY A 344 5.15 4.60 5.21
CA GLY A 344 4.50 3.88 6.33
C GLY A 344 3.29 4.60 6.93
N LEU A 345 2.83 5.71 6.32
CA LEU A 345 1.78 6.56 6.90
C LEU A 345 0.35 6.01 6.73
N THR A 346 0.18 4.86 6.06
CA THR A 346 -1.15 4.32 5.72
C THR A 346 -1.31 2.83 6.02
N ASP A 347 -0.35 2.24 6.73
CA ASP A 347 -0.30 0.83 7.12
C ASP A 347 -1.07 0.50 8.40
#